data_AF-A0A7K3ARR2-F1
#
_entry.id   AF-A0A7K3ARR2-F1
#
_cell.length_a   1.000
_cell.length_b   1.000
_cell.length_c   1.000
_cell.angle_alpha   90.00
_cell.angle_beta   90.00
_cell.angle_gamma   90.00
#
_symmetry.space_group_name_H-M   'P 1'
#
loop_
_entity.id
_entity.type
_entity.pdbx_description
1 polymer ?
#
loop_
_entity_poly.entity_id
_entity_poly.type
_entity_poly.pdbx_seq_one_letter_code
_entity_poly.pdbx_strand_id
1 'polypeptide(L)'
;MPRGLWKRGKDDDPARASAVREDAAELLRRARDWELSPTRWKVLDEILDSVSAAERAGDLKQLAEATGDLRLLDPLRLTPLGPPPPDAPVKTQAPERTRERLNVLVHRLSSGKTGGNR
;
A
#
# COMPACT_ATOMS: atom_id res chain seq x y z
N MET A 1 -33.26 -28.56 -21.44
CA MET A 1 -32.57 -28.16 -20.20
C MET A 1 -31.08 -28.06 -20.47
N PRO A 2 -30.46 -26.87 -20.53
CA PRO A 2 -29.01 -26.75 -20.36
C PRO A 2 -28.70 -25.96 -19.08
N ARG A 3 -28.09 -26.63 -18.09
CA ARG A 3 -26.64 -26.66 -17.81
C ARG A 3 -26.14 -25.35 -17.19
N GLY A 4 -26.05 -25.39 -15.86
CA GLY A 4 -25.50 -24.35 -14.99
C GLY A 4 -24.08 -23.98 -15.37
N LEU A 5 -23.99 -22.79 -15.94
CA LEU A 5 -22.84 -21.92 -16.11
C LEU A 5 -23.50 -20.61 -15.64
N TRP A 6 -23.09 -19.86 -14.62
CA TRP A 6 -21.79 -19.30 -14.29
C TRP A 6 -21.87 -18.85 -12.82
N LYS A 7 -20.94 -19.26 -11.96
CA LYS A 7 -20.56 -18.44 -10.80
C LYS A 7 -19.09 -18.08 -11.00
N ARG A 8 -18.85 -17.08 -11.86
CA ARG A 8 -17.63 -16.29 -11.74
C ARG A 8 -17.73 -15.62 -10.37
N GLY A 9 -16.84 -16.00 -9.45
CA GLY A 9 -16.85 -15.44 -8.11
C GLY A 9 -16.81 -13.91 -8.21
N LYS A 10 -17.55 -13.23 -7.33
CA LYS A 10 -17.55 -11.77 -7.17
C LYS A 10 -16.14 -11.22 -6.84
N ASP A 11 -15.18 -12.11 -6.60
CA ASP A 11 -13.80 -11.84 -6.20
C ASP A 11 -12.83 -11.73 -7.39
N ASP A 12 -13.18 -12.22 -8.59
CA ASP A 12 -12.38 -12.08 -9.82
C ASP A 12 -12.80 -10.88 -10.68
N ASP A 13 -13.36 -9.83 -10.06
CA ASP A 13 -13.74 -8.62 -10.79
C ASP A 13 -12.49 -7.79 -11.11
N PRO A 14 -12.12 -7.63 -12.40
CA PRO A 14 -10.89 -6.94 -12.79
C PRO A 14 -10.92 -5.45 -12.44
N ALA A 15 -12.12 -4.84 -12.39
CA ALA A 15 -12.26 -3.45 -11.97
C ALA A 15 -11.98 -3.29 -10.47
N ARG A 16 -12.48 -4.20 -9.62
CA ARG A 16 -12.13 -4.26 -8.19
C ARG A 16 -10.63 -4.50 -7.98
N ALA A 17 -10.04 -5.43 -8.75
CA ALA A 17 -8.61 -5.69 -8.70
C ALA A 17 -7.77 -4.46 -9.05
N SER A 18 -8.18 -3.72 -10.10
CA SER A 18 -7.55 -2.46 -10.48
C SER A 18 -7.69 -1.41 -9.38
N ALA A 19 -8.89 -1.26 -8.80
CA ALA A 19 -9.16 -0.27 -7.76
C ALA A 19 -8.30 -0.51 -6.50
N VAL A 20 -8.12 -1.77 -6.06
CA VAL A 20 -7.26 -2.10 -4.92
C VAL A 20 -5.79 -1.75 -5.20
N ARG A 21 -5.30 -2.07 -6.41
CA ARG A 21 -3.91 -1.74 -6.80
C ARG A 21 -3.68 -0.24 -6.94
N GLU A 22 -4.65 0.49 -7.51
CA GLU A 22 -4.57 1.95 -7.66
C GLU A 22 -4.58 2.64 -6.29
N ASP A 23 -5.46 2.24 -5.37
CA ASP A 23 -5.50 2.78 -4.00
C ASP A 23 -4.18 2.55 -3.24
N ALA A 24 -3.64 1.33 -3.32
CA ALA A 24 -2.33 1.03 -2.73
C ALA A 24 -1.22 1.91 -3.33
N ALA A 25 -1.18 2.06 -4.66
CA ALA A 25 -0.19 2.89 -5.34
C ALA A 25 -0.30 4.37 -4.96
N GLU A 26 -1.51 4.91 -4.81
CA GLU A 26 -1.74 6.28 -4.38
C GLU A 26 -1.24 6.54 -2.97
N LEU A 27 -1.53 5.62 -2.04
CA LEU A 27 -1.07 5.76 -0.67
C LEU A 27 0.46 5.66 -0.58
N LEU A 28 1.08 4.74 -1.30
CA LEU A 28 2.54 4.62 -1.38
C LEU A 28 3.20 5.86 -1.99
N ARG A 29 2.56 6.53 -2.96
CA ARG A 29 3.02 7.83 -3.48
C ARG A 29 3.07 8.88 -2.39
N ARG A 30 2.00 8.99 -1.59
CA ARG A 30 1.94 9.94 -0.45
C ARG A 30 2.96 9.59 0.63
N ALA A 31 3.20 8.30 0.88
CA ALA A 31 4.13 7.84 1.91
C ALA A 31 5.58 8.29 1.70
N ARG A 32 5.96 8.69 0.48
CA ARG A 32 7.29 9.24 0.17
C ARG A 32 7.58 10.55 0.89
N ASP A 33 6.53 11.34 1.12
CA ASP A 33 6.62 12.68 1.72
C ASP A 33 6.26 12.66 3.21
N TRP A 34 5.99 11.48 3.77
CA TRP A 34 5.73 11.35 5.19
C TRP A 34 6.97 11.66 6.00
N GLU A 35 6.74 12.25 7.17
CA GLU A 35 7.75 12.40 8.20
C GLU A 35 7.35 11.53 9.38
N LEU A 36 8.14 10.49 9.62
CA LEU A 36 7.89 9.49 10.65
C LEU A 36 9.08 9.37 11.59
N SER A 37 8.83 8.85 12.79
CA SER A 37 9.91 8.43 13.68
C SER A 37 10.63 7.20 13.12
N PRO A 38 11.91 6.96 13.49
CA PRO A 38 12.66 5.79 13.02
C PRO A 38 11.94 4.45 13.27
N THR A 39 11.23 4.32 14.39
CA THR A 39 10.43 3.12 14.69
C THR A 39 9.29 2.93 13.71
N ARG A 40 8.59 4.01 13.34
CA ARG A 40 7.48 3.94 12.37
C ARG A 40 7.99 3.67 10.96
N TRP A 41 9.19 4.11 10.60
CA TRP A 41 9.82 3.71 9.35
C TRP A 41 10.10 2.21 9.28
N LYS A 42 10.52 1.59 10.38
CA LYS A 42 10.68 0.12 10.44
C LYS A 42 9.37 -0.63 10.26
N VAL A 43 8.29 -0.17 10.91
CA VAL A 43 6.95 -0.74 10.71
C VAL A 43 6.49 -0.58 9.26
N LEU A 44 6.74 0.59 8.67
CA LEU A 44 6.44 0.81 7.25
C LEU A 44 7.22 -0.17 6.38
N ASP A 45 8.51 -0.40 6.64
CA ASP A 45 9.33 -1.36 5.92
C ASP A 45 8.76 -2.79 5.97
N GLU A 46 8.18 -3.22 7.09
CA GLU A 46 7.50 -4.52 7.23
C GLU A 46 6.20 -4.57 6.40
N ILE A 47 5.42 -3.48 6.41
CA ILE A 47 4.20 -3.38 5.58
C ILE A 47 4.56 -3.41 4.09
N LEU A 48 5.66 -2.79 3.67
CA LEU A 48 6.12 -2.85 2.28
C LEU A 48 6.50 -4.27 1.85
N ASP A 49 6.99 -5.12 2.75
CA ASP A 49 7.23 -6.53 2.45
C ASP A 49 5.91 -7.27 2.21
N SER A 50 4.90 -7.03 3.05
CA SER A 50 3.55 -7.58 2.88
C SER A 50 2.89 -7.13 1.56
N VAL A 51 3.00 -5.84 1.21
CA VAL A 51 2.52 -5.32 -0.08
C VAL A 51 3.25 -5.99 -1.25
N SER A 52 4.57 -6.14 -1.16
CA SER A 52 5.35 -6.80 -2.21
C SER A 52 5.00 -8.28 -2.35
N ALA A 53 4.73 -8.99 -1.26
CA ALA A 53 4.35 -10.40 -1.28
C ALA A 53 2.95 -10.58 -1.89
N ALA A 54 1.98 -9.77 -1.45
CA ALA A 54 0.62 -9.78 -1.96
C ALA A 54 0.56 -9.47 -3.46
N GLU A 55 1.31 -8.47 -3.93
CA GLU A 55 1.38 -8.10 -5.34
C GLU A 55 1.91 -9.26 -6.20
N ARG A 56 3.02 -9.90 -5.79
CA ARG A 56 3.62 -11.03 -6.51
C ARG A 56 2.71 -12.25 -6.56
N ALA A 57 1.97 -12.50 -5.49
CA ALA A 57 1.03 -13.61 -5.39
C ALA A 57 -0.31 -13.32 -6.11
N GLY A 58 -0.57 -12.07 -6.52
CA GLY A 58 -1.87 -11.64 -7.02
C GLY A 58 -2.97 -11.65 -5.95
N ASP A 59 -2.60 -11.66 -4.66
CA ASP A 59 -3.55 -11.72 -3.54
C ASP A 59 -4.11 -10.33 -3.23
N LEU A 60 -5.27 -10.06 -3.82
CA LEU A 60 -5.97 -8.77 -3.65
C LEU A 60 -6.48 -8.55 -2.23
N LYS A 61 -6.76 -9.61 -1.47
CA LYS A 61 -7.23 -9.50 -0.09
C LYS A 61 -6.07 -9.07 0.81
N GLN A 62 -4.94 -9.77 0.73
CA GLN A 62 -3.73 -9.43 1.45
C GLN A 62 -3.24 -8.02 1.08
N LEU A 63 -3.34 -7.63 -0.20
CA LEU A 63 -2.98 -6.29 -0.65
C LEU A 63 -3.87 -5.21 -0.02
N ALA A 64 -5.19 -5.45 0.06
CA ALA A 64 -6.12 -4.53 0.70
C ALA A 64 -5.87 -4.43 2.21
N GLU A 65 -5.59 -5.53 2.89
CA GLU A 65 -5.23 -5.56 4.32
C GLU A 65 -3.94 -4.77 4.58
N ALA A 66 -2.86 -5.04 3.84
CA ALA A 66 -1.59 -4.32 3.99
C ALA A 66 -1.73 -2.81 3.66
N THR A 67 -2.60 -2.47 2.71
CA THR A 67 -2.94 -1.06 2.42
C THR A 67 -3.69 -0.42 3.58
N GLY A 68 -4.58 -1.16 4.26
CA GLY A 68 -5.23 -0.74 5.49
C GLY A 68 -4.23 -0.43 6.61
N ASP A 69 -3.25 -1.30 6.82
CA ASP A 69 -2.18 -1.10 7.80
C ASP A 69 -1.33 0.12 7.45
N LEU A 70 -0.99 0.30 6.16
CA LEU A 70 -0.26 1.47 5.69
C LEU A 70 -1.03 2.77 6.02
N ARG A 71 -2.36 2.79 5.89
CA ARG A 71 -3.18 3.97 6.24
C ARG A 71 -3.10 4.33 7.72
N LEU A 72 -2.86 3.36 8.61
CA LEU A 72 -2.69 3.65 10.04
C LEU A 72 -1.40 4.42 10.32
N LEU A 73 -0.43 4.35 9.42
CA LEU A 73 0.82 5.11 9.51
C LEU A 73 0.74 6.52 8.90
N ASP A 74 -0.40 6.88 8.28
CA ASP A 74 -0.58 8.19 7.66
C ASP A 74 -0.43 9.32 8.71
N PRO A 75 0.53 10.25 8.55
CA PRO A 75 0.73 11.35 9.47
C PRO A 75 -0.52 12.17 9.74
N LEU A 76 -1.42 12.31 8.75
CA LEU A 76 -2.69 13.04 8.92
C LEU A 76 -3.58 12.37 9.98
N ARG A 77 -3.55 11.03 10.07
CA ARG A 77 -4.28 10.25 11.09
C ARG A 77 -3.55 10.19 12.43
N LEU A 78 -2.26 10.51 12.45
CA LEU A 78 -1.40 10.45 13.63
C LEU A 78 -1.18 11.79 14.31
N THR A 79 -1.88 12.85 13.88
CA THR A 79 -1.79 14.19 14.46
C THR A 79 -2.19 14.15 15.94
N PRO A 80 -1.25 14.32 16.88
CA PRO A 80 -1.57 14.33 18.30
C PRO A 80 -2.36 15.59 18.64
N LEU A 81 -3.26 15.49 19.62
CA LEU A 81 -3.88 16.67 20.22
C LEU A 81 -2.89 17.28 21.23
N GLY A 82 -2.36 18.47 20.93
CA GLY A 82 -1.44 19.21 21.78
C GLY A 82 0.03 19.16 21.34
N PRO A 83 0.91 19.92 22.02
CA PRO A 83 2.33 19.94 21.69
C PRO A 83 2.97 18.57 21.92
N PRO A 84 3.94 18.15 21.08
CA PRO A 84 4.66 16.91 21.30
C PRO A 84 5.40 16.96 22.64
N PRO A 85 5.51 15.84 23.37
CA PRO A 85 6.31 15.79 24.60
C PRO A 85 7.78 16.12 24.29
N PRO A 86 8.55 16.63 25.27
CA PRO A 86 9.95 17.02 25.07
C PRO A 86 10.83 15.89 24.52
N ASP A 87 10.51 14.65 24.89
CA ASP A 87 11.26 13.44 24.53
C ASP A 87 10.68 12.73 23.29
N ALA A 88 9.80 13.39 22.53
CA ALA A 88 9.23 12.81 21.32
C ALA A 88 10.35 12.50 20.30
N PRO A 89 10.34 11.32 19.67
CA PRO A 89 11.33 10.99 18.65
C PRO A 89 11.22 11.95 17.47
N VAL A 90 12.37 12.46 17.02
CA VAL A 90 12.47 13.34 15.86
C VAL A 90 11.90 12.63 14.64
N LYS A 91 10.95 13.28 13.97
CA LYS A 91 10.43 12.79 12.70
C LYS A 91 11.43 13.11 11.60
N THR A 92 11.62 12.15 10.72
CA THR A 92 12.55 12.25 9.60
C THR A 92 11.83 11.85 8.33
N GLN A 93 12.31 12.34 7.19
CA GLN A 93 11.89 11.83 5.90
C GLN A 93 12.30 10.36 5.74
N ALA A 94 11.71 9.68 4.75
CA ALA A 94 12.00 8.28 4.48
C ALA A 94 13.52 8.02 4.32
N PRO A 95 14.08 7.00 4.99
CA PRO A 95 15.43 6.52 4.72
C PRO A 95 15.60 6.15 3.25
N GLU A 96 16.82 6.27 2.71
CA GLU A 96 17.12 6.03 1.29
C GLU A 96 16.59 4.67 0.79
N ARG A 97 16.91 3.60 1.52
CA ARG A 97 16.42 2.25 1.23
C ARG A 97 14.89 2.18 1.16
N THR A 98 14.20 2.83 2.10
CA THR A 98 12.73 2.85 2.13
C THR A 98 12.16 3.65 0.96
N ARG A 99 12.79 4.78 0.58
CA ARG A 99 12.40 5.57 -0.61
C ARG A 99 12.48 4.76 -1.89
N GLU A 100 13.56 4.00 -2.08
CA GLU A 100 13.73 3.14 -3.23
C GLU A 100 12.63 2.07 -3.29
N ARG A 101 12.33 1.41 -2.17
CA ARG A 101 11.26 0.40 -2.08
C ARG A 101 9.89 0.99 -2.42
N LEU A 102 9.57 2.17 -1.90
CA LEU A 102 8.34 2.90 -2.23
C LEU A 102 8.25 3.15 -3.74
N ASN A 103 9.31 3.66 -4.36
CA ASN A 103 9.34 3.96 -5.80
C ASN A 103 9.10 2.69 -6.65
N VAL A 104 9.78 1.60 -6.32
CA VAL A 104 9.61 0.32 -7.04
C VAL A 104 8.18 -0.20 -6.93
N LEU A 105 7.58 -0.18 -5.74
CA LEU A 105 6.22 -0.68 -5.54
C LEU A 105 5.18 0.20 -6.22
N VAL A 106 5.34 1.53 -6.20
CA VAL A 106 4.47 2.45 -6.94
C VAL A 106 4.50 2.12 -8.44
N HIS A 107 5.69 1.91 -9.01
CA HIS A 107 5.80 1.57 -10.43
C HIS A 107 5.17 0.21 -10.76
N ARG A 108 5.39 -0.83 -9.95
CA ARG A 108 4.78 -2.15 -10.17
C ARG A 108 3.26 -2.10 -10.13
N LEU A 109 2.69 -1.51 -9.07
CA LEU A 109 1.24 -1.42 -8.88
C LEU A 109 0.56 -0.53 -9.93
N SER A 110 1.25 0.50 -10.44
CA SER A 110 0.73 1.38 -11.50
C SER A 110 0.89 0.79 -12.91
N SER A 111 1.92 -0.03 -13.15
CA SER A 111 2.19 -0.64 -14.47
C SER A 111 1.33 -1.85 -14.77
N GLY A 112 0.68 -2.44 -13.76
CA GLY A 112 -0.38 -3.44 -13.94
C GLY A 112 -1.58 -2.95 -14.79
N LYS A 113 -1.62 -1.66 -15.14
CA LYS A 113 -2.57 -1.05 -16.09
C LYS A 113 -2.27 -1.39 -17.56
N THR A 114 -1.15 -2.03 -17.87
CA THR A 114 -0.74 -2.35 -19.26
C THR A 114 -0.69 -3.86 -19.49
N GLY A 115 -1.85 -4.43 -19.78
CA GLY A 115 -1.98 -5.85 -20.14
C GLY A 115 -3.28 -6.13 -20.89
N GLY A 116 -3.52 -5.40 -21.98
CA GLY A 116 -4.72 -5.57 -22.79
C GLY A 116 -4.79 -4.69 -24.03
N ASN A 117 -3.71 -4.63 -24.83
CA ASN A 117 -3.79 -4.49 -26.30
C ASN A 117 -2.37 -4.56 -26.92
N ARG A 118 -2.00 -5.70 -27.46
CA ARG A 118 -1.22 -5.79 -28.70
C ARG A 118 -1.29 -7.19 -29.27
#